data_AF-A0A7W0Q5H7-F1
#
_entry.id   AF-A0A7W0Q5H7-F1
#
_cell.length_a   1.000
_cell.length_b   1.000
_cell.length_c   1.000
_cell.angle_alpha   90.00
_cell.angle_beta   90.00
_cell.angle_gamma   90.00
#
_symmetry.space_group_name_H-M   'P 1'
#
loop_
_entity.id
_entity.type
_entity.pdbx_description
1 polymer ?
#
loop_
_entity_poly.entity_id
_entity_poly.type
_entity_poly.pdbx_seq_one_letter_code
_entity_poly.pdbx_strand_id
1 'polypeptide(L)'
;MITSGLGAAQPQPQQPPPLDGLVLADRVGAPDRAAIERAVAEIERAPATTPNLDEALRRAARACEDVLADPARALALYERILDEFPNTAASRVARARAALFRGRVGDDNAYAREAAELAQLMATADTLPPAEVERHATALATANWPGAPDAALFLPEWLQRTGRLDAAHDRYMDVVARWPESIHATAALRGAASAALDGRNWDRAVALAMRLPVGEDTDRVLRDELIERAARGRRLDRWYMVSWLGLVGALFGLFASCAEAILRGGRRWPSLRPPVEVYFLVPISAVLVGVAVTTHQAIAPAVLIVSIGGLVLAWLSGITLEHLRARRRRVGLRAVLHIALCLVAVVGLVYIVLMHDNLLEMVIETVKFGPSS
;
A
#
# COMPACT_ATOMS: atom_id res chain seq x y z
N MET A 1 4.80 -23.08 -85.82
CA MET A 1 5.38 -23.70 -84.60
C MET A 1 6.33 -22.70 -83.99
N ILE A 2 5.90 -21.99 -82.95
CA ILE A 2 6.73 -21.12 -82.10
C ILE A 2 6.43 -21.55 -80.67
N THR A 3 7.40 -22.13 -79.99
CA THR A 3 7.36 -22.43 -78.56
C THR A 3 8.14 -21.35 -77.82
N SER A 4 7.43 -20.37 -77.27
CA SER A 4 7.96 -19.34 -76.39
C SER A 4 8.27 -19.92 -75.01
N GLY A 5 9.55 -19.96 -74.64
CA GLY A 5 9.99 -20.29 -73.29
C GLY A 5 9.87 -19.08 -72.36
N LEU A 6 8.89 -19.13 -71.45
CA LEU A 6 8.80 -18.23 -70.29
C LEU A 6 9.87 -18.62 -69.28
N GLY A 7 11.00 -17.89 -69.29
CA GLY A 7 12.00 -17.96 -68.23
C GLY A 7 11.45 -17.31 -66.96
N ALA A 8 11.11 -18.14 -65.97
CA ALA A 8 10.76 -17.68 -64.63
C ALA A 8 11.99 -17.02 -63.99
N ALA A 9 11.94 -15.70 -63.81
CA ALA A 9 12.94 -14.97 -63.04
C ALA A 9 12.92 -15.49 -61.59
N GLN A 10 14.04 -16.08 -61.14
CA GLN A 10 14.19 -16.45 -59.74
C GLN A 10 14.08 -15.19 -58.88
N PRO A 11 13.21 -15.16 -57.86
CA PRO A 11 13.10 -14.03 -56.96
C PRO A 11 14.45 -13.83 -56.27
N GLN A 12 15.04 -12.64 -56.42
CA GLN A 12 16.22 -12.26 -55.67
C GLN A 12 15.93 -12.44 -54.17
N PRO A 13 16.83 -13.08 -53.40
CA PRO A 13 16.65 -13.19 -51.96
C PRO A 13 16.53 -11.78 -51.38
N GLN A 14 15.35 -11.45 -50.86
CA GLN A 14 15.12 -10.18 -50.18
C GLN A 14 16.16 -10.07 -49.05
N GLN A 15 17.05 -9.07 -49.16
CA GLN A 15 17.93 -8.74 -48.05
C GLN A 15 17.05 -8.43 -46.84
N PRO A 16 17.29 -9.07 -45.68
CA PRO A 16 16.52 -8.77 -44.48
C PRO A 16 16.61 -7.27 -44.20
N PRO A 17 15.51 -6.64 -43.75
CA PRO A 17 15.52 -5.23 -43.42
C PRO A 17 16.65 -4.93 -42.43
N PRO A 18 17.30 -3.76 -42.53
CA PRO A 18 18.37 -3.40 -41.61
C PRO A 18 17.83 -3.44 -40.17
N LEU A 19 18.60 -4.05 -39.27
CA LEU A 19 18.31 -4.09 -37.84
C LEU A 19 18.16 -2.66 -37.31
N ASP A 20 16.97 -2.32 -36.84
CA ASP A 20 16.65 -1.07 -36.14
C ASP A 20 16.53 -1.37 -34.64
N GLY A 21 17.20 -0.57 -33.82
CA GLY A 21 17.15 -0.65 -32.37
C GLY A 21 15.73 -0.54 -31.83
N LEU A 22 14.83 0.20 -32.46
CA LEU A 22 13.44 0.28 -32.00
C LEU A 22 12.71 -1.06 -32.12
N VAL A 23 12.92 -1.80 -33.21
CA VAL A 23 12.33 -3.14 -33.41
C VAL A 23 12.87 -4.11 -32.36
N LEU A 24 14.16 -4.02 -32.03
CA LEU A 24 14.77 -4.81 -30.96
C LEU A 24 14.19 -4.42 -29.58
N ALA A 25 14.03 -3.13 -29.33
CA ALA A 25 13.52 -2.57 -28.09
C ALA A 25 12.05 -2.99 -27.83
N ASP A 26 11.24 -3.17 -28.88
CA ASP A 26 9.87 -3.65 -28.76
C ASP A 26 9.81 -5.15 -28.39
N ARG A 27 10.77 -5.96 -28.87
CA ARG A 27 10.86 -7.38 -28.49
C ARG A 27 11.17 -7.60 -27.01
N VAL A 28 11.86 -6.66 -26.38
CA VAL A 28 12.12 -6.67 -24.93
C VAL A 28 10.83 -6.49 -24.11
N GLY A 29 9.76 -5.97 -24.70
CA GLY A 29 8.43 -5.86 -24.07
C GLY A 29 7.60 -7.14 -24.12
N ALA A 30 8.16 -8.27 -24.58
CA ALA A 30 7.43 -9.53 -24.65
C ALA A 30 7.05 -10.05 -23.24
N PRO A 31 5.90 -10.71 -23.07
CA PRO A 31 5.49 -11.24 -21.76
C PRO A 31 6.31 -12.47 -21.31
N ASP A 32 7.00 -13.12 -22.25
CA ASP A 32 7.77 -14.34 -21.99
C ASP A 32 9.23 -14.02 -21.64
N ARG A 33 9.67 -14.51 -20.47
CA ARG A 33 11.06 -14.36 -20.00
C ARG A 33 12.07 -14.89 -21.01
N ALA A 34 11.80 -16.01 -21.67
CA ALA A 34 12.73 -16.60 -22.64
C ALA A 34 12.79 -15.81 -23.97
N ALA A 35 11.71 -15.11 -24.34
CA ALA A 35 11.72 -14.16 -25.45
C ALA A 35 12.54 -12.90 -25.09
N ILE A 36 12.37 -12.37 -23.89
CA ILE A 36 13.17 -11.23 -23.38
C ILE A 36 14.66 -11.59 -23.38
N GLU A 37 15.03 -12.74 -22.84
CA GLU A 37 16.41 -13.24 -22.79
C GLU A 37 17.08 -13.23 -24.18
N ARG A 38 16.35 -13.71 -25.20
CA ARG A 38 16.81 -13.72 -26.59
C ARG A 38 16.94 -12.31 -27.17
N ALA A 39 15.96 -11.44 -26.91
CA ALA A 39 15.97 -10.06 -27.39
C ALA A 39 17.14 -9.27 -26.78
N VAL A 40 17.39 -9.41 -25.48
CA VAL A 40 18.54 -8.80 -24.81
C VAL A 40 19.84 -9.30 -25.43
N ALA A 41 19.97 -10.61 -25.65
CA ALA A 41 21.17 -11.17 -26.27
C ALA A 41 21.39 -10.69 -27.73
N GLU A 42 20.32 -10.39 -28.47
CA GLU A 42 20.40 -9.80 -29.81
C GLU A 42 20.89 -8.34 -29.74
N ILE A 43 20.36 -7.56 -28.80
CA ILE A 43 20.76 -6.16 -28.54
C ILE A 43 22.23 -6.06 -28.10
N GLU A 44 22.69 -6.97 -27.23
CA GLU A 44 24.08 -7.03 -26.78
C GLU A 44 25.08 -7.19 -27.93
N ARG A 45 24.70 -7.92 -28.98
CA ARG A 45 25.54 -8.17 -30.15
C ARG A 45 25.35 -7.15 -31.27
N ALA A 46 24.36 -6.27 -31.15
CA ALA A 46 24.06 -5.28 -32.17
C ALA A 46 25.24 -4.28 -32.32
N PRO A 47 25.72 -4.00 -33.55
CA PRO A 47 26.81 -3.04 -33.77
C PRO A 47 26.43 -1.63 -33.32
N ALA A 48 27.40 -0.83 -32.86
CA ALA A 48 27.18 0.57 -32.47
C ALA A 48 26.57 1.44 -33.59
N THR A 49 26.68 1.01 -34.85
CA THR A 49 26.07 1.67 -36.01
C THR A 49 24.58 1.38 -36.17
N THR A 50 23.99 0.50 -35.37
CA THR A 50 22.55 0.21 -35.39
C THR A 50 21.76 1.46 -35.01
N PRO A 51 20.82 1.93 -35.85
CA PRO A 51 19.98 3.07 -35.53
C PRO A 51 19.22 2.85 -34.22
N ASN A 52 19.09 3.90 -33.38
CA ASN A 52 18.36 3.86 -32.11
C ASN A 52 18.84 2.80 -31.10
N LEU A 53 20.08 2.35 -31.20
CA LEU A 53 20.64 1.32 -30.31
C LEU A 53 20.69 1.77 -28.84
N ASP A 54 20.90 3.06 -28.58
CA ASP A 54 20.94 3.61 -27.22
C ASP A 54 19.62 3.38 -26.45
N GLU A 55 18.48 3.56 -27.14
CA GLU A 55 17.16 3.25 -26.59
C GLU A 55 16.97 1.74 -26.39
N ALA A 56 17.40 0.92 -27.35
CA ALA A 56 17.32 -0.54 -27.25
C ALA A 56 18.13 -1.08 -26.06
N LEU A 57 19.38 -0.61 -25.91
CA LEU A 57 20.25 -0.94 -24.77
C LEU A 57 19.60 -0.51 -23.45
N ARG A 58 18.97 0.67 -23.41
CA ARG A 58 18.31 1.17 -22.20
C ARG A 58 17.13 0.29 -21.80
N ARG A 59 16.31 -0.15 -22.77
CA ARG A 59 15.20 -1.08 -22.50
C ARG A 59 15.72 -2.47 -22.11
N ALA A 60 16.75 -2.97 -22.78
CA ALA A 60 17.38 -4.25 -22.45
C ALA A 60 17.94 -4.25 -21.02
N ALA A 61 18.64 -3.18 -20.63
CA ALA A 61 19.18 -3.04 -19.27
C ALA A 61 18.07 -3.07 -18.21
N ARG A 62 16.97 -2.34 -18.45
CA ARG A 62 15.80 -2.38 -17.55
C ARG A 62 15.17 -3.77 -17.47
N ALA A 63 15.05 -4.48 -18.59
CA ALA A 63 14.53 -5.85 -18.55
C ALA A 63 15.45 -6.80 -17.79
N CYS A 64 16.77 -6.57 -17.82
CA CYS A 64 17.71 -7.29 -16.97
C CYS A 64 17.46 -7.03 -15.48
N GLU A 65 17.15 -5.79 -15.09
CA GLU A 65 16.77 -5.43 -13.72
C GLU A 65 15.43 -6.08 -13.30
N ASP A 66 14.38 -5.80 -14.08
CA ASP A 66 12.99 -6.00 -13.66
C ASP A 66 12.52 -7.44 -13.87
N VAL A 67 12.98 -8.11 -14.93
CA VAL A 67 12.44 -9.41 -15.35
C VAL A 67 13.46 -10.53 -15.23
N LEU A 68 14.70 -10.29 -15.66
CA LEU A 68 15.74 -11.33 -15.64
C LEU A 68 16.43 -11.44 -14.28
N ALA A 69 16.33 -10.41 -13.43
CA ALA A 69 17.03 -10.32 -12.15
C ALA A 69 18.55 -10.51 -12.30
N ASP A 70 19.12 -9.92 -13.36
CA ASP A 70 20.55 -10.01 -13.72
C ASP A 70 21.21 -8.63 -13.62
N PRO A 71 21.65 -8.22 -12.42
CA PRO A 71 22.24 -6.90 -12.20
C PRO A 71 23.62 -6.72 -12.85
N ALA A 72 24.39 -7.80 -13.03
CA ALA A 72 25.70 -7.72 -13.68
C ALA A 72 25.55 -7.45 -15.18
N ARG A 73 24.60 -8.13 -15.82
CA ARG A 73 24.26 -7.88 -17.22
C ARG A 73 23.63 -6.50 -17.43
N ALA A 74 22.76 -6.06 -16.51
CA ALA A 74 22.24 -4.69 -16.52
C ALA A 74 23.36 -3.65 -16.43
N LEU A 75 24.34 -3.85 -15.55
CA LEU A 75 25.51 -2.98 -15.40
C LEU A 75 26.31 -2.90 -16.71
N ALA A 76 26.64 -4.03 -17.33
CA ALA A 76 27.38 -4.06 -18.58
C ALA A 76 26.67 -3.29 -19.71
N LEU A 77 25.34 -3.41 -19.81
CA LEU A 77 24.53 -2.66 -20.78
C LEU A 77 24.53 -1.16 -20.49
N TYR A 78 24.48 -0.75 -19.23
CA TYR A 78 24.57 0.67 -18.87
C TYR A 78 25.96 1.25 -19.12
N GLU A 79 27.03 0.51 -18.83
CA GLU A 79 28.40 0.94 -19.11
C GLU A 79 28.60 1.11 -20.62
N ARG A 80 28.09 0.18 -21.42
CA ARG A 80 28.08 0.31 -22.89
C ARG A 80 27.37 1.58 -23.37
N ILE A 81 26.23 1.94 -22.78
CA ILE A 81 25.54 3.20 -23.11
C ILE A 81 26.41 4.41 -22.80
N LEU A 82 27.12 4.39 -21.66
CA LEU A 82 27.98 5.50 -21.25
C LEU A 82 29.19 5.66 -22.18
N ASP A 83 29.73 4.55 -22.68
CA ASP A 83 30.89 4.53 -23.57
C ASP A 83 30.54 4.88 -25.01
N GLU A 84 29.51 4.24 -25.58
CA GLU A 84 29.14 4.41 -26.99
C GLU A 84 28.29 5.66 -27.24
N PHE A 85 27.53 6.13 -26.23
CA PHE A 85 26.53 7.19 -26.38
C PHE A 85 26.61 8.27 -25.28
N PRO A 86 27.78 8.89 -24.99
CA PRO A 86 28.02 9.69 -23.78
C PRO A 86 27.10 10.90 -23.58
N ASN A 87 26.48 11.43 -24.65
CA ASN A 87 25.70 12.67 -24.62
C ASN A 87 24.19 12.50 -24.91
N THR A 88 23.65 11.28 -24.81
CA THR A 88 22.23 11.02 -25.07
C THR A 88 21.37 11.17 -23.81
N ALA A 89 20.04 11.13 -23.99
CA ALA A 89 19.13 11.03 -22.84
C ALA A 89 19.32 9.70 -22.09
N ALA A 90 19.62 8.62 -22.82
CA ALA A 90 19.89 7.30 -22.25
C ALA A 90 21.12 7.32 -21.33
N SER A 91 22.20 8.01 -21.70
CA SER A 91 23.42 8.07 -20.88
C SER A 91 23.23 8.76 -19.54
N ARG A 92 22.36 9.79 -19.47
CA ARG A 92 22.04 10.46 -18.20
C ARG A 92 21.39 9.51 -17.20
N VAL A 93 20.45 8.68 -17.68
CA VAL A 93 19.78 7.67 -16.85
C VAL A 93 20.74 6.53 -16.50
N ALA A 94 21.53 6.07 -17.48
CA ALA A 94 22.50 4.99 -17.31
C ALA A 94 23.55 5.32 -16.24
N ARG A 95 23.99 6.57 -16.14
CA ARG A 95 25.03 6.98 -15.17
C ARG A 95 24.65 6.66 -13.72
N ALA A 96 23.44 7.05 -13.32
CA ALA A 96 22.96 6.81 -11.95
C ALA A 96 22.75 5.30 -11.69
N ARG A 97 22.18 4.58 -12.67
CA ARG A 97 21.92 3.13 -12.56
C ARG A 97 23.21 2.32 -12.51
N ALA A 98 24.18 2.61 -13.37
CA ALA A 98 25.49 1.96 -13.35
C ALA A 98 26.23 2.17 -12.03
N ALA A 99 26.19 3.37 -11.46
CA ALA A 99 26.81 3.63 -10.16
C ALA A 99 26.19 2.76 -9.04
N LEU A 100 24.87 2.59 -9.04
CA LEU A 100 24.16 1.73 -8.10
C LEU A 100 24.55 0.25 -8.26
N PHE A 101 24.55 -0.27 -9.50
CA PHE A 101 24.90 -1.69 -9.71
C PHE A 101 26.37 -1.97 -9.48
N ARG A 102 27.28 -1.06 -9.84
CA ARG A 102 28.71 -1.20 -9.52
C ARG A 102 28.94 -1.33 -8.02
N GLY A 103 28.20 -0.54 -7.23
CA GLY A 103 28.23 -0.65 -5.77
C GLY A 103 27.75 -1.99 -5.21
N ARG A 104 26.95 -2.77 -5.96
CA ARG A 104 26.43 -4.08 -5.53
C ARG A 104 27.23 -5.26 -6.07
N VAL A 105 27.50 -5.22 -7.36
CA VAL A 105 28.18 -6.27 -8.13
C VAL A 105 29.69 -6.27 -7.83
N GLY A 106 30.24 -5.13 -7.40
CA GLY A 106 31.66 -4.94 -7.13
C GLY A 106 32.51 -4.90 -8.38
N ASP A 107 33.81 -4.71 -8.18
CA ASP A 107 34.79 -4.70 -9.26
C ASP A 107 34.86 -6.08 -9.93
N ASP A 108 35.03 -6.10 -11.26
CA ASP A 108 35.14 -7.31 -12.08
C ASP A 108 34.05 -8.37 -11.85
N ASN A 109 32.83 -7.95 -11.48
CA ASN A 109 31.70 -8.83 -11.20
C ASN A 109 31.92 -9.80 -10.03
N ALA A 110 32.80 -9.46 -9.07
CA ALA A 110 33.14 -10.31 -7.93
C ALA A 110 31.93 -10.80 -7.10
N TYR A 111 30.85 -10.02 -7.04
CA TYR A 111 29.62 -10.31 -6.29
C TYR A 111 28.37 -10.42 -7.18
N ALA A 112 28.55 -10.74 -8.47
CA ALA A 112 27.43 -10.87 -9.41
C ALA A 112 26.41 -11.92 -8.96
N ARG A 113 26.88 -13.02 -8.33
CA ARG A 113 26.00 -14.09 -7.84
C ARG A 113 25.11 -13.59 -6.70
N GLU A 114 25.68 -12.99 -5.66
CA GLU A 114 24.96 -12.45 -4.52
C GLU A 114 23.97 -11.36 -4.94
N ALA A 115 24.37 -10.50 -5.87
CA ALA A 115 23.50 -9.47 -6.43
C ALA A 115 22.32 -10.08 -7.20
N ALA A 116 22.55 -11.12 -8.00
CA ALA A 116 21.47 -11.84 -8.71
C ALA A 116 20.55 -12.59 -7.74
N GLU A 117 21.10 -13.22 -6.70
CA GLU A 117 20.31 -13.88 -5.65
C GLU A 117 19.40 -12.89 -4.91
N LEU A 118 19.90 -11.68 -4.58
CA LEU A 118 19.08 -10.62 -3.99
C LEU A 118 17.98 -10.16 -4.95
N ALA A 119 18.31 -9.88 -6.21
CA ALA A 119 17.33 -9.43 -7.20
C ALA A 119 16.21 -10.48 -7.41
N GLN A 120 16.59 -11.76 -7.51
CA GLN A 120 15.65 -12.86 -7.65
C GLN A 120 14.77 -13.02 -6.40
N LEU A 121 15.34 -12.88 -5.21
CA LEU A 121 14.59 -12.89 -3.96
C LEU A 121 13.55 -11.76 -3.92
N MET A 122 13.96 -10.52 -4.25
CA MET A 122 13.04 -9.37 -4.29
C MET A 122 11.89 -9.58 -5.27
N ALA A 123 12.16 -10.17 -6.44
CA ALA A 123 11.15 -10.43 -7.46
C ALA A 123 10.17 -11.55 -7.10
N THR A 124 10.57 -12.51 -6.24
CA THR A 124 9.78 -13.71 -5.97
C THR A 124 9.31 -13.87 -4.53
N ALA A 125 9.69 -12.97 -3.62
CA ALA A 125 9.42 -13.09 -2.19
C ALA A 125 7.93 -13.28 -1.85
N ASP A 126 7.02 -12.64 -2.59
CA ASP A 126 5.58 -12.76 -2.35
C ASP A 126 5.00 -14.12 -2.75
N THR A 127 5.76 -14.94 -3.48
CA THR A 127 5.40 -16.33 -3.85
C THR A 127 6.07 -17.39 -2.98
N LEU A 128 7.06 -17.00 -2.19
CA LEU A 128 7.84 -17.91 -1.36
C LEU A 128 7.23 -18.04 0.05
N PRO A 129 7.40 -19.19 0.71
CA PRO A 129 7.07 -19.31 2.13
C PRO A 129 7.86 -18.30 2.97
N PRO A 130 7.26 -17.66 3.99
CA PRO A 130 7.94 -16.66 4.83
C PRO A 130 9.29 -17.11 5.41
N ALA A 131 9.38 -18.37 5.83
CA ALA A 131 10.61 -18.94 6.37
C ALA A 131 11.75 -19.00 5.33
N GLU A 132 11.42 -19.18 4.05
CA GLU A 132 12.42 -19.18 2.99
C GLU A 132 12.91 -17.77 2.68
N VAL A 133 12.01 -16.79 2.64
CA VAL A 133 12.37 -15.37 2.47
C VAL A 133 13.30 -14.93 3.60
N GLU A 134 12.94 -15.23 4.85
CA GLU A 134 13.77 -14.91 6.03
C GLU A 134 15.15 -15.58 5.95
N ARG A 135 15.21 -16.85 5.57
CA ARG A 135 16.47 -17.61 5.43
C ARG A 135 17.38 -17.01 4.36
N HIS A 136 16.85 -16.78 3.15
CA HIS A 136 17.61 -16.25 2.02
C HIS A 136 18.08 -14.82 2.28
N ALA A 137 17.19 -13.94 2.75
CA ALA A 137 17.55 -12.56 3.07
C ALA A 137 18.59 -12.49 4.19
N THR A 138 18.47 -13.31 5.24
CA THR A 138 19.45 -13.35 6.34
C THR A 138 20.81 -13.85 5.86
N ALA A 139 20.85 -14.87 4.99
CA ALA A 139 22.09 -15.37 4.40
C ALA A 139 22.80 -14.27 3.59
N LEU A 140 22.08 -13.56 2.73
CA LEU A 140 22.63 -12.44 1.97
C LEU A 140 23.06 -11.27 2.87
N ALA A 141 22.28 -10.94 3.90
CA ALA A 141 22.58 -9.84 4.83
C ALA A 141 23.79 -10.08 5.75
N THR A 142 24.23 -11.34 5.90
CA THR A 142 25.37 -11.73 6.73
C THR A 142 26.61 -12.11 5.92
N ALA A 143 26.47 -12.27 4.60
CA ALA A 143 27.60 -12.49 3.71
C ALA A 143 28.50 -11.23 3.62
N ASN A 144 29.78 -11.44 3.33
CA ASN A 144 30.74 -10.36 3.16
C ASN A 144 30.75 -9.85 1.72
N TRP A 145 29.80 -8.98 1.39
CA TRP A 145 29.70 -8.34 0.07
C TRP A 145 29.08 -6.94 0.19
N PRO A 146 29.34 -6.03 -0.78
CA PRO A 146 28.90 -4.64 -0.72
C PRO A 146 27.39 -4.43 -0.59
N GLY A 147 26.56 -5.33 -1.14
CA GLY A 147 25.10 -5.24 -1.09
C GLY A 147 24.46 -5.90 0.14
N ALA A 148 25.24 -6.40 1.10
CA ALA A 148 24.70 -6.96 2.34
C ALA A 148 23.76 -6.00 3.11
N PRO A 149 24.03 -4.68 3.19
CA PRO A 149 23.10 -3.73 3.80
C PRO A 149 21.76 -3.62 3.07
N ASP A 150 21.75 -3.72 1.73
CA ASP A 150 20.52 -3.70 0.94
C ASP A 150 19.68 -4.95 1.22
N ALA A 151 20.32 -6.13 1.28
CA ALA A 151 19.65 -7.37 1.65
C ALA A 151 19.09 -7.33 3.08
N ALA A 152 19.79 -6.65 4.00
CA ALA A 152 19.36 -6.49 5.38
C ALA A 152 18.17 -5.52 5.53
N LEU A 153 18.04 -4.52 4.65
CA LEU A 153 16.87 -3.64 4.57
C LEU A 153 15.66 -4.29 3.89
N PHE A 154 15.90 -5.16 2.92
CA PHE A 154 14.83 -5.83 2.19
C PHE A 154 13.90 -6.63 3.12
N LEU A 155 14.47 -7.40 4.04
CA LEU A 155 13.68 -8.25 4.93
C LEU A 155 12.67 -7.47 5.81
N PRO A 156 13.07 -6.44 6.57
CA PRO A 156 12.11 -5.65 7.35
C PRO A 156 11.05 -4.96 6.49
N GLU A 157 11.38 -4.48 5.28
CA GLU A 157 10.40 -3.89 4.36
C GLU A 157 9.35 -4.91 3.90
N TRP A 158 9.78 -6.15 3.62
CA TRP A 158 8.88 -7.24 3.29
C TRP A 158 8.02 -7.67 4.50
N LEU A 159 8.60 -7.74 5.70
CA LEU A 159 7.86 -8.02 6.94
C LEU A 159 6.82 -6.93 7.24
N GLN A 160 7.14 -5.66 6.98
CA GLN A 160 6.21 -4.55 7.16
C GLN A 160 5.02 -4.66 6.19
N ARG A 161 5.28 -4.89 4.88
CA ARG A 161 4.22 -5.07 3.87
C ARG A 161 3.30 -6.27 4.16
N THR A 162 3.82 -7.30 4.82
CA THR A 162 3.05 -8.49 5.22
C THR A 162 2.41 -8.37 6.61
N GLY A 163 2.49 -7.20 7.25
CA GLY A 163 1.85 -6.91 8.54
C GLY A 163 2.57 -7.45 9.78
N ARG A 164 3.79 -7.99 9.64
CA ARG A 164 4.61 -8.50 10.75
C ARG A 164 5.45 -7.37 11.37
N LEU A 165 4.77 -6.36 11.89
CA LEU A 165 5.36 -5.05 12.23
C LEU A 165 6.41 -5.10 13.35
N ASP A 166 6.21 -5.91 14.40
CA ASP A 166 7.20 -6.05 15.47
C ASP A 166 8.49 -6.74 14.96
N ALA A 167 8.34 -7.80 14.15
CA ALA A 167 9.49 -8.45 13.53
C ALA A 167 10.22 -7.51 12.55
N ALA A 168 9.48 -6.70 11.79
CA ALA A 168 10.06 -5.67 10.93
C ALA A 168 10.86 -4.65 11.75
N HIS A 169 10.32 -4.19 12.88
CA HIS A 169 11.02 -3.28 13.78
C HIS A 169 12.36 -3.85 14.26
N ASP A 170 12.37 -5.08 14.78
CA ASP A 170 13.59 -5.71 15.26
C ASP A 170 14.66 -5.80 14.16
N ARG A 171 14.25 -6.19 12.94
CA ARG A 171 15.15 -6.28 11.79
C ARG A 171 15.66 -4.93 11.31
N TYR A 172 14.85 -3.88 11.34
CA TYR A 172 15.35 -2.52 11.08
C TYR A 172 16.37 -2.10 12.14
N MET A 173 16.14 -2.44 13.41
CA MET A 173 17.08 -2.11 14.48
C MET A 173 18.41 -2.85 14.35
N ASP A 174 18.41 -4.08 13.84
CA ASP A 174 19.64 -4.81 13.47
C ASP A 174 20.46 -4.06 12.41
N VAL A 175 19.81 -3.49 11.39
CA VAL A 175 20.46 -2.68 10.35
C VAL A 175 21.10 -1.44 10.96
N VAL A 176 20.37 -0.71 11.81
CA VAL A 176 20.88 0.48 12.50
C VAL A 176 22.08 0.12 13.39
N ALA A 177 22.04 -1.00 14.09
CA ALA A 177 23.13 -1.43 14.96
C ALA A 177 24.38 -1.85 14.18
N ARG A 178 24.20 -2.50 13.03
CA ARG A 178 25.30 -3.02 12.21
C ARG A 178 25.97 -1.96 11.33
N TRP A 179 25.21 -0.97 10.85
CA TRP A 179 25.72 0.09 9.98
C TRP A 179 25.32 1.51 10.43
N PRO A 180 25.68 1.95 11.66
CA PRO A 180 25.10 3.11 12.35
C PRO A 180 25.28 4.47 11.67
N GLU A 181 26.29 4.64 10.81
CA GLU A 181 26.59 5.91 10.11
C GLU A 181 26.34 5.81 8.59
N SER A 182 25.57 4.82 8.16
CA SER A 182 25.26 4.59 6.75
C SER A 182 23.92 5.19 6.33
N ILE A 183 23.75 5.41 5.02
CA ILE A 183 22.44 5.72 4.42
C ILE A 183 21.40 4.63 4.75
N HIS A 184 21.85 3.38 4.94
CA HIS A 184 21.02 2.25 5.30
C HIS A 184 20.48 2.34 6.72
N ALA A 185 21.24 2.90 7.68
CA ALA A 185 20.73 3.17 9.02
C ALA A 185 19.64 4.26 9.00
N THR A 186 19.82 5.31 8.20
CA THR A 186 18.78 6.34 8.01
C THR A 186 17.52 5.76 7.38
N ALA A 187 17.66 4.93 6.34
CA ALA A 187 16.56 4.21 5.72
C ALA A 187 15.87 3.26 6.71
N ALA A 188 16.64 2.54 7.53
CA ALA A 188 16.11 1.63 8.55
C ALA A 188 15.36 2.37 9.66
N LEU A 189 15.86 3.51 10.14
CA LEU A 189 15.14 4.33 11.13
C LEU A 189 13.81 4.85 10.58
N ARG A 190 13.80 5.29 9.31
CA ARG A 190 12.59 5.71 8.60
C ARG A 190 11.60 4.56 8.47
N GLY A 191 12.06 3.40 8.01
CA GLY A 191 11.24 2.19 7.89
C GLY A 191 10.68 1.75 9.24
N ALA A 192 11.50 1.73 10.29
CA ALA A 192 11.06 1.40 11.64
C ALA A 192 10.03 2.39 12.20
N ALA A 193 10.20 3.69 11.94
CA ALA A 193 9.22 4.70 12.32
C ALA A 193 7.90 4.49 11.57
N SER A 194 7.96 4.18 10.26
CA SER A 194 6.78 3.85 9.47
C SER A 194 6.08 2.58 9.99
N ALA A 195 6.81 1.50 10.25
CA ALA A 195 6.25 0.28 10.82
C ALA A 195 5.59 0.54 12.19
N ALA A 196 6.18 1.41 13.01
CA ALA A 196 5.58 1.83 14.27
C ALA A 196 4.29 2.65 14.06
N LEU A 197 4.21 3.50 13.03
CA LEU A 197 2.97 4.20 12.67
C LEU A 197 1.89 3.21 12.23
N ASP A 198 2.23 2.24 11.38
CA ASP A 198 1.30 1.23 10.88
C ASP A 198 0.77 0.36 12.04
N GLY A 199 1.60 0.11 13.05
CA GLY A 199 1.24 -0.62 14.27
C GLY A 199 0.56 0.22 15.35
N ARG A 200 0.22 1.49 15.05
CA ARG A 200 -0.35 2.47 16.00
C ARG A 200 0.50 2.70 17.26
N ASN A 201 1.80 2.42 17.20
CA ASN A 201 2.78 2.64 18.27
C ASN A 201 3.35 4.07 18.16
N TRP A 202 2.51 5.07 18.38
CA TRP A 202 2.80 6.47 18.09
C TRP A 202 4.04 7.03 18.81
N ASP A 203 4.22 6.65 20.07
CA ASP A 203 5.35 7.14 20.87
C ASP A 203 6.68 6.54 20.39
N ARG A 204 6.66 5.27 19.99
CA ARG A 204 7.81 4.61 19.36
C ARG A 204 8.13 5.25 18.00
N ALA A 205 7.13 5.54 17.18
CA ALA A 205 7.30 6.24 15.90
C ALA A 205 7.99 7.60 16.08
N VAL A 206 7.54 8.40 17.05
CA VAL A 206 8.18 9.69 17.37
C VAL A 206 9.61 9.50 17.86
N ALA A 207 9.84 8.56 18.78
CA ALA A 207 11.19 8.29 19.30
C ALA A 207 12.16 7.86 18.19
N LEU A 208 11.71 7.06 17.22
CA LEU A 208 12.51 6.65 16.06
C LEU A 208 12.72 7.81 15.08
N ALA A 209 11.70 8.60 14.77
CA ALA A 209 11.83 9.78 13.93
C ALA A 209 12.83 10.79 14.50
N MET A 210 12.83 11.01 15.82
CA MET A 210 13.79 11.90 16.49
C MET A 210 15.25 11.44 16.41
N ARG A 211 15.50 10.17 16.05
CA ARG A 211 16.85 9.63 15.83
C ARG A 211 17.34 9.84 14.39
N LEU A 212 16.48 10.27 13.47
CA LEU A 212 16.90 10.57 12.10
C LEU A 212 17.90 11.73 12.11
N PRO A 213 18.94 11.68 11.25
CA PRO A 213 19.87 12.79 11.10
C PRO A 213 19.13 14.06 10.67
N VAL A 214 19.69 15.21 11.03
CA VAL A 214 19.08 16.54 10.80
C VAL A 214 19.96 17.36 9.83
N GLY A 215 20.95 16.69 9.20
CA GLY A 215 21.99 17.34 8.41
C GLY A 215 21.49 17.90 7.08
N GLU A 216 20.51 17.24 6.45
CA GLU A 216 19.91 17.66 5.19
C GLU A 216 18.47 18.17 5.38
N ASP A 217 18.03 19.09 4.53
CA ASP A 217 16.66 19.64 4.55
C ASP A 217 15.60 18.56 4.31
N THR A 218 15.93 17.59 3.44
CA THR A 218 15.12 16.40 3.14
C THR A 218 14.86 15.56 4.37
N ASP A 219 15.88 15.30 5.18
CA ASP A 219 15.74 14.52 6.42
C ASP A 219 14.92 15.25 7.48
N ARG A 220 15.07 16.58 7.56
CA ARG A 220 14.24 17.43 8.44
C ARG A 220 12.76 17.35 8.08
N VAL A 221 12.42 17.54 6.81
CA VAL A 221 11.04 17.46 6.31
C VAL A 221 10.46 16.08 6.61
N LEU A 222 11.20 15.02 6.30
CA LEU A 222 10.76 13.64 6.56
C LEU A 222 10.51 13.38 8.05
N ARG A 223 11.43 13.80 8.92
CA ARG A 223 11.27 13.64 10.38
C ARG A 223 10.00 14.36 10.85
N ASP A 224 9.82 15.60 10.44
CA ASP A 224 8.71 16.43 10.88
C ASP A 224 7.37 15.85 10.36
N GLU A 225 7.35 15.32 9.14
CA GLU A 225 6.21 14.58 8.58
C GLU A 225 5.86 13.35 9.42
N LEU A 226 6.84 12.51 9.78
CA LEU A 226 6.61 11.32 10.61
C LEU A 226 6.06 11.69 12.00
N ILE A 227 6.58 12.77 12.61
CA ILE A 227 6.11 13.28 13.90
C ILE A 227 4.67 13.82 13.79
N GLU A 228 4.36 14.56 12.72
CA GLU A 228 3.02 15.05 12.47
C GLU A 228 2.03 13.90 12.26
N ARG A 229 2.41 12.88 11.47
CA ARG A 229 1.60 11.68 11.24
C ARG A 229 1.32 10.94 12.54
N ALA A 230 2.33 10.77 13.41
CA ALA A 230 2.14 10.19 14.74
C ALA A 230 1.22 11.02 15.64
N ALA A 231 1.35 12.36 15.62
CA ALA A 231 0.50 13.26 16.39
C ALA A 231 -0.96 13.21 15.91
N ARG A 232 -1.18 13.13 14.58
CA ARG A 232 -2.50 12.95 13.97
C ARG A 232 -3.10 11.60 14.36
N GLY A 233 -2.33 10.52 14.26
CA GLY A 233 -2.73 9.17 14.69
C GLY A 233 -3.18 9.14 16.16
N ARG A 234 -2.40 9.72 17.08
CA ARG A 234 -2.79 9.83 18.51
C ARG A 234 -4.11 10.58 18.70
N ARG A 235 -4.34 11.66 17.95
CA ARG A 235 -5.61 12.41 18.05
C ARG A 235 -6.77 11.53 17.58
N LEU A 236 -6.62 10.82 16.47
CA LEU A 236 -7.63 9.93 15.94
C LEU A 236 -7.94 8.77 16.91
N ASP A 237 -6.93 8.13 17.50
CA ASP A 237 -7.14 7.07 18.49
C ASP A 237 -7.85 7.58 19.76
N ARG A 238 -7.54 8.79 20.22
CA ARG A 238 -8.27 9.42 21.34
C ARG A 238 -9.73 9.64 20.97
N TRP A 239 -10.00 10.18 19.78
CA TRP A 239 -11.38 10.36 19.30
C TRP A 239 -12.10 9.04 19.12
N TYR A 240 -11.40 7.99 18.70
CA TYR A 240 -11.94 6.64 18.59
C TYR A 240 -12.37 6.11 19.97
N MET A 241 -11.51 6.25 20.97
CA MET A 241 -11.85 5.90 22.36
C MET A 241 -13.01 6.74 22.90
N VAL A 242 -13.02 8.06 22.67
CA VAL A 242 -14.12 8.96 23.07
C VAL A 242 -15.43 8.55 22.41
N SER A 243 -15.42 8.21 21.12
CA SER A 243 -16.60 7.72 20.40
C SER A 243 -17.10 6.39 20.96
N TRP A 244 -16.21 5.46 21.34
CA TRP A 244 -16.58 4.23 22.02
C TRP A 244 -17.23 4.47 23.38
N LEU A 245 -16.61 5.31 24.22
CA LEU A 245 -17.15 5.68 25.52
C LEU A 245 -18.50 6.40 25.38
N GLY A 246 -18.62 7.29 24.39
CA GLY A 246 -19.86 7.99 24.05
C GLY A 246 -20.96 7.03 23.61
N LEU A 247 -20.65 6.07 22.73
CA LEU A 247 -21.59 5.06 22.26
C LEU A 247 -22.06 4.16 23.41
N VAL A 248 -21.14 3.62 24.21
CA VAL A 248 -21.46 2.76 25.36
C VAL A 248 -22.27 3.52 26.40
N GLY A 249 -21.87 4.75 26.73
CA GLY A 249 -22.59 5.61 27.67
C GLY A 249 -24.00 5.96 27.17
N ALA A 250 -24.16 6.25 25.88
CA ALA A 250 -25.46 6.52 25.28
C ALA A 250 -26.37 5.29 25.30
N LEU A 251 -25.86 4.12 24.91
CA LEU A 251 -26.59 2.86 24.98
C LEU A 251 -27.01 2.55 26.41
N PHE A 252 -26.10 2.67 27.39
CA PHE A 252 -26.42 2.47 28.80
C PHE A 252 -27.52 3.43 29.28
N GLY A 253 -27.46 4.71 28.91
CA GLY A 253 -28.50 5.69 29.23
C GLY A 253 -29.86 5.35 28.64
N LEU A 254 -29.90 4.89 27.39
CA LEU A 254 -31.13 4.44 26.72
C LEU A 254 -31.70 3.18 27.39
N PHE A 255 -30.86 2.19 27.68
CA PHE A 255 -31.28 0.96 28.37
C PHE A 255 -31.77 1.24 29.80
N ALA A 256 -31.06 2.07 30.56
CA ALA A 256 -31.46 2.46 31.90
C ALA A 256 -32.82 3.19 31.89
N SER A 257 -33.04 4.08 30.91
CA SER A 257 -34.31 4.77 30.78
C SER A 257 -35.46 3.84 30.37
N CYS A 258 -35.19 2.88 29.48
CA CYS A 258 -36.15 1.84 29.11
C CYS A 258 -36.48 0.94 30.33
N ALA A 259 -35.48 0.49 31.07
CA ALA A 259 -35.65 -0.31 32.28
C ALA A 259 -36.45 0.46 33.36
N GLU A 260 -36.15 1.73 33.60
CA GLU A 260 -36.93 2.59 34.50
C GLU A 260 -38.40 2.69 34.06
N ALA A 261 -38.63 2.86 32.75
CA ALA A 261 -39.96 2.92 32.18
C ALA A 261 -40.74 1.61 32.39
N ILE A 262 -40.09 0.46 32.21
CA ILE A 262 -40.66 -0.88 32.42
C ILE A 262 -40.96 -1.11 33.90
N LEU A 263 -39.98 -0.91 34.79
CA LEU A 263 -40.11 -1.17 36.23
C LEU A 263 -41.20 -0.31 36.87
N ARG A 264 -41.37 0.93 36.42
CA ARG A 264 -42.42 1.83 36.93
C ARG A 264 -43.77 1.65 36.23
N GLY A 265 -43.87 0.79 35.21
CA GLY A 265 -45.03 0.68 34.31
C GLY A 265 -46.13 -0.28 34.74
N GLY A 266 -45.92 -1.04 35.81
CA GLY A 266 -46.81 -2.13 36.19
C GLY A 266 -46.75 -3.30 35.20
N ARG A 267 -47.54 -4.34 35.44
CA ARG A 267 -47.46 -5.67 34.77
C ARG A 267 -47.82 -5.69 33.27
N ARG A 268 -48.06 -4.53 32.64
CA ARG A 268 -48.33 -4.47 31.20
C ARG A 268 -47.00 -4.50 30.47
N TRP A 269 -46.68 -5.66 29.90
CA TRP A 269 -45.47 -5.85 29.12
C TRP A 269 -45.44 -4.83 27.97
N PRO A 270 -44.29 -4.17 27.74
CA PRO A 270 -44.13 -3.32 26.58
C PRO A 270 -44.44 -4.16 25.33
N SER A 271 -45.32 -3.65 24.48
CA SER A 271 -45.52 -4.28 23.18
C SER A 271 -44.17 -4.21 22.44
N LEU A 272 -43.56 -5.35 22.15
CA LEU A 272 -42.32 -5.46 21.36
C LEU A 272 -42.52 -5.04 19.89
N ARG A 273 -43.62 -4.37 19.57
CA ARG A 273 -43.90 -3.89 18.22
C ARG A 273 -42.91 -2.76 17.90
N PRO A 274 -42.24 -2.82 16.74
CA PRO A 274 -41.40 -1.73 16.29
C PRO A 274 -42.21 -0.44 16.18
N PRO A 275 -41.62 0.72 16.52
CA PRO A 275 -42.25 2.01 16.29
C PRO A 275 -42.33 2.25 14.77
N VAL A 276 -43.27 3.10 14.34
CA VAL A 276 -43.58 3.30 12.91
C VAL A 276 -42.35 3.75 12.11
N GLU A 277 -41.47 4.51 12.74
CA GLU A 277 -40.22 5.02 12.19
C GLU A 277 -39.30 3.88 11.71
N VAL A 278 -39.26 2.74 12.42
CA VAL A 278 -38.44 1.59 12.01
C VAL A 278 -38.96 0.99 10.71
N TYR A 279 -40.29 0.89 10.53
CA TYR A 279 -40.87 0.40 9.27
C TYR A 279 -40.54 1.30 8.08
N PHE A 280 -40.41 2.62 8.30
CA PHE A 280 -39.97 3.55 7.27
C PHE A 280 -38.47 3.46 6.99
N LEU A 281 -37.64 3.27 8.02
CA LEU A 281 -36.17 3.25 7.88
C LEU A 281 -35.62 1.93 7.31
N VAL A 282 -36.28 0.79 7.55
CA VAL A 282 -35.86 -0.53 7.04
C VAL A 282 -35.69 -0.56 5.51
N PRO A 283 -36.68 -0.16 4.68
CA PRO A 283 -36.52 -0.19 3.23
C PRO A 283 -35.44 0.78 2.74
N ILE A 284 -35.31 1.96 3.36
CA ILE A 284 -34.25 2.93 3.02
C ILE A 284 -32.87 2.31 3.28
N SER A 285 -32.71 1.71 4.46
CA SER A 285 -31.48 1.03 4.86
C SER A 285 -31.13 -0.12 3.91
N ALA A 286 -32.13 -0.92 3.52
CA ALA A 286 -31.94 -2.02 2.57
C ALA A 286 -31.47 -1.52 1.19
N VAL A 287 -32.03 -0.43 0.68
CA VAL A 287 -31.59 0.20 -0.58
C VAL A 287 -30.16 0.73 -0.47
N LEU A 288 -29.82 1.43 0.61
CA LEU A 288 -28.47 1.97 0.82
C LEU A 288 -27.41 0.85 0.88
N VAL A 289 -27.69 -0.23 1.61
CA VAL A 289 -26.82 -1.40 1.65
C VAL A 289 -26.72 -2.06 0.28
N GLY A 290 -27.83 -2.23 -0.43
CA GLY A 290 -27.84 -2.79 -1.79
C GLY A 290 -26.96 -1.99 -2.75
N VAL A 291 -27.11 -0.65 -2.75
CA VAL A 291 -26.28 0.24 -3.56
C VAL A 291 -24.81 0.11 -3.17
N ALA A 292 -24.48 0.16 -1.87
CA ALA A 292 -23.10 0.03 -1.40
C ALA A 292 -22.44 -1.28 -1.84
N VAL A 293 -23.17 -2.41 -1.75
CA VAL A 293 -22.70 -3.73 -2.22
C VAL A 293 -22.47 -3.73 -3.74
N THR A 294 -23.34 -3.10 -4.52
CA THR A 294 -23.20 -3.05 -5.98
C THR A 294 -22.14 -2.07 -6.47
N THR A 295 -21.93 -0.97 -5.75
CA THR A 295 -21.04 0.10 -6.19
C THR A 295 -19.63 -0.10 -5.65
N HIS A 296 -19.44 -0.24 -4.33
CA HIS A 296 -18.12 -0.31 -3.69
C HIS A 296 -18.10 -1.35 -2.56
N GLN A 297 -17.60 -2.55 -2.86
CA GLN A 297 -17.53 -3.66 -1.89
C GLN A 297 -16.78 -3.32 -0.60
N ALA A 298 -15.79 -2.40 -0.66
CA ALA A 298 -15.04 -1.95 0.51
C ALA A 298 -15.88 -1.15 1.52
N ILE A 299 -16.90 -0.42 1.07
CA ILE A 299 -17.73 0.46 1.93
C ILE A 299 -18.99 -0.29 2.44
N ALA A 300 -19.35 -1.40 1.79
CA ALA A 300 -20.57 -2.14 2.10
C ALA A 300 -20.67 -2.62 3.57
N PRO A 301 -19.61 -3.19 4.21
CA PRO A 301 -19.67 -3.57 5.63
C PRO A 301 -19.95 -2.37 6.54
N ALA A 302 -19.32 -1.24 6.26
CA ALA A 302 -19.51 -0.01 7.02
C ALA A 302 -20.96 0.51 6.94
N VAL A 303 -21.52 0.59 5.72
CA VAL A 303 -22.91 1.01 5.50
C VAL A 303 -23.88 0.06 6.19
N LEU A 304 -23.62 -1.25 6.13
CA LEU A 304 -24.44 -2.26 6.80
C LEU A 304 -24.45 -2.08 8.32
N ILE A 305 -23.28 -1.95 8.95
CA ILE A 305 -23.15 -1.79 10.41
C ILE A 305 -23.85 -0.50 10.86
N VAL A 306 -23.62 0.62 10.17
CA VAL A 306 -24.26 1.91 10.49
C VAL A 306 -25.78 1.82 10.33
N SER A 307 -26.27 1.16 9.28
CA SER A 307 -27.70 0.98 9.03
C SER A 307 -28.37 0.13 10.11
N ILE A 308 -27.79 -1.02 10.46
CA ILE A 308 -28.31 -1.89 11.52
C ILE A 308 -28.27 -1.16 12.87
N GLY A 309 -27.15 -0.53 13.22
CA GLY A 309 -27.02 0.20 14.48
C GLY A 309 -28.01 1.36 14.58
N GLY A 310 -28.22 2.11 13.49
CA GLY A 310 -29.21 3.17 13.40
C GLY A 310 -30.65 2.66 13.62
N LEU A 311 -31.01 1.52 13.02
CA LEU A 311 -32.33 0.89 13.23
C LEU A 311 -32.54 0.46 14.67
N VAL A 312 -31.53 -0.14 15.31
CA VAL A 312 -31.59 -0.55 16.72
C VAL A 312 -31.76 0.68 17.63
N LEU A 313 -31.01 1.76 17.38
CA LEU A 313 -31.14 3.01 18.14
C LEU A 313 -32.51 3.65 17.97
N ALA A 314 -33.05 3.69 16.74
CA ALA A 314 -34.39 4.19 16.46
C ALA A 314 -35.47 3.37 17.17
N TRP A 315 -35.32 2.04 17.19
CA TRP A 315 -36.22 1.13 17.89
C TRP A 315 -36.22 1.38 19.41
N LEU A 316 -35.04 1.42 20.04
CA LEU A 316 -34.88 1.68 21.46
C LEU A 316 -35.43 3.07 21.87
N SER A 317 -35.16 4.08 21.04
CA SER A 317 -35.66 5.43 21.25
C SER A 317 -37.19 5.51 21.17
N GLY A 318 -37.78 4.91 20.14
CA GLY A 318 -39.22 4.89 19.94
C GLY A 318 -39.98 4.20 21.06
N ILE A 319 -39.51 3.01 21.50
CA ILE A 319 -40.09 2.29 22.64
C ILE A 319 -40.10 3.19 23.89
N THR A 320 -38.98 3.86 24.17
CA THR A 320 -38.85 4.64 25.40
C THR A 320 -39.72 5.91 25.36
N LEU A 321 -39.79 6.59 24.21
CA LEU A 321 -40.64 7.78 24.03
C LEU A 321 -42.14 7.46 24.08
N GLU A 322 -42.57 6.32 23.52
CA GLU A 322 -43.97 5.89 23.57
C GLU A 322 -44.42 5.66 25.04
N HIS A 323 -43.57 5.02 25.84
CA HIS A 323 -43.82 4.82 27.27
C HIS A 323 -43.87 6.14 28.06
N LEU A 324 -43.05 7.13 27.68
CA LEU A 324 -43.08 8.46 28.30
C LEU A 324 -44.34 9.23 27.93
N ARG A 325 -44.79 9.17 26.66
CA ARG A 325 -46.02 9.84 26.19
C ARG A 325 -47.28 9.30 26.87
N ALA A 326 -47.36 7.98 27.06
CA ALA A 326 -48.50 7.33 27.71
C ALA A 326 -48.79 7.87 29.13
N ARG A 327 -47.80 8.47 29.81
CA ARG A 327 -47.93 8.96 31.20
C ARG A 327 -48.30 10.44 31.35
N ARG A 328 -48.56 11.19 30.28
CA ARG A 328 -48.91 12.64 30.31
C ARG A 328 -47.98 13.54 31.14
N ARG A 329 -46.74 13.11 31.47
CA ARG A 329 -45.75 13.94 32.18
C ARG A 329 -45.14 14.96 31.22
N ARG A 330 -44.53 16.03 31.75
CA ARG A 330 -43.79 17.03 30.96
C ARG A 330 -42.67 16.33 30.16
N VAL A 331 -42.92 16.06 28.88
CA VAL A 331 -42.07 15.26 27.99
C VAL A 331 -40.78 15.98 27.59
N GLY A 332 -40.76 17.33 27.68
CA GLY A 332 -39.73 18.18 27.09
C GLY A 332 -38.29 17.78 27.41
N LEU A 333 -37.87 17.87 28.67
CA LEU A 333 -36.45 17.67 29.04
C LEU A 333 -35.96 16.23 28.74
N ARG A 334 -36.78 15.22 29.06
CA ARG A 334 -36.41 13.81 28.88
C ARG A 334 -36.32 13.43 27.40
N ALA A 335 -37.25 13.92 26.58
CA ALA A 335 -37.20 13.69 25.14
C ALA A 335 -35.97 14.36 24.51
N VAL A 336 -35.64 15.59 24.92
CA VAL A 336 -34.41 16.28 24.46
C VAL A 336 -33.17 15.47 24.84
N LEU A 337 -33.08 14.98 26.09
CA LEU A 337 -31.96 14.14 26.52
C LEU A 337 -31.85 12.84 25.70
N HIS A 338 -32.98 12.18 25.39
CA HIS A 338 -32.98 10.98 24.54
C HIS A 338 -32.52 11.25 23.13
N ILE A 339 -32.99 12.33 22.51
CA ILE A 339 -32.55 12.73 21.18
C ILE A 339 -31.04 12.99 21.19
N ALA A 340 -30.53 13.70 22.21
CA ALA A 340 -29.10 13.94 22.36
C ALA A 340 -28.30 12.63 22.51
N LEU A 341 -28.76 11.68 23.34
CA LEU A 341 -28.11 10.37 23.49
C LEU A 341 -28.12 9.56 22.17
N CYS A 342 -29.23 9.57 21.45
CA CYS A 342 -29.30 8.90 20.14
C CYS A 342 -28.33 9.54 19.13
N LEU A 343 -28.24 10.86 19.10
CA LEU A 343 -27.32 11.58 18.22
C LEU A 343 -25.86 11.22 18.55
N VAL A 344 -25.49 11.23 19.83
CA VAL A 344 -24.15 10.82 20.28
C VAL A 344 -23.85 9.39 19.90
N ALA A 345 -24.80 8.47 20.06
CA ALA A 345 -24.64 7.07 19.67
C ALA A 345 -24.45 6.91 18.16
N VAL A 346 -25.25 7.59 17.33
CA VAL A 346 -25.13 7.53 15.86
C VAL A 346 -23.79 8.12 15.39
N VAL A 347 -23.42 9.30 15.88
CA VAL A 347 -22.13 9.94 15.52
C VAL A 347 -20.95 9.08 15.97
N GLY A 348 -21.00 8.54 17.19
CA GLY A 348 -19.99 7.62 17.71
C GLY A 348 -19.86 6.36 16.87
N LEU A 349 -20.98 5.73 16.53
CA LEU A 349 -21.01 4.53 15.68
C LEU A 349 -20.42 4.79 14.28
N VAL A 350 -20.87 5.86 13.62
CA VAL A 350 -20.35 6.25 12.29
C VAL A 350 -18.84 6.48 12.36
N TYR A 351 -18.37 7.22 13.36
CA TYR A 351 -16.94 7.47 13.54
C TYR A 351 -16.13 6.17 13.77
N ILE A 352 -16.62 5.29 14.63
CA ILE A 352 -15.97 3.99 14.92
C ILE A 352 -15.84 3.15 13.64
N VAL A 353 -16.92 3.07 12.87
CA VAL A 353 -16.96 2.30 11.62
C VAL A 353 -16.01 2.88 10.58
N LEU A 354 -16.01 4.21 10.39
CA LEU A 354 -15.11 4.87 9.43
C LEU A 354 -13.63 4.70 9.81
N MET A 355 -13.31 4.64 11.09
CA MET A 355 -11.95 4.43 11.59
C MET A 355 -11.49 2.97 11.55
N HIS A 356 -12.40 2.01 11.64
CA HIS A 356 -12.06 0.58 11.64
C HIS A 356 -11.50 0.14 10.28
N ASP A 357 -12.13 0.59 9.20
CA ASP A 357 -11.81 0.16 7.83
C ASP A 357 -10.88 1.14 7.09
N ASN A 358 -10.24 2.08 7.80
CA ASN A 358 -9.46 3.20 7.24
C ASN A 358 -10.22 4.06 6.21
N LEU A 359 -11.56 3.98 6.19
CA LEU A 359 -12.41 4.74 5.27
C LEU A 359 -12.33 6.25 5.52
N LEU A 360 -11.99 6.66 6.74
CA LEU A 360 -11.83 8.07 7.07
C LEU A 360 -10.73 8.74 6.23
N GLU A 361 -9.62 8.04 6.00
CA GLU A 361 -8.52 8.55 5.18
C GLU A 361 -8.95 8.66 3.72
N MET A 362 -9.63 7.63 3.20
CA MET A 362 -10.21 7.63 1.85
C MET A 362 -11.20 8.79 1.66
N VAL A 363 -12.07 9.06 2.64
CA VAL A 363 -13.03 10.17 2.57
C VAL A 363 -12.31 11.52 2.60
N ILE A 364 -11.31 11.69 3.46
CA ILE A 364 -10.52 12.92 3.52
C ILE A 364 -9.77 13.15 2.21
N GLU A 365 -9.18 12.11 1.65
CA GLU A 365 -8.47 12.15 0.38
C GLU A 365 -9.43 12.52 -0.77
N THR A 366 -10.59 11.85 -0.84
CA THR A 366 -11.64 12.15 -1.83
C THR A 366 -12.15 13.58 -1.73
N VAL A 367 -12.32 14.13 -0.51
CA VAL A 367 -12.74 15.52 -0.32
C VAL A 367 -11.64 16.50 -0.71
N LYS A 368 -10.38 16.15 -0.46
CA LYS A 368 -9.23 17.03 -0.72
C LYS A 368 -8.86 17.08 -2.20
N PHE A 369 -8.94 15.95 -2.90
CA PHE A 369 -8.44 15.81 -4.28
C PHE A 369 -9.53 15.53 -5.32
N GLY A 370 -10.75 15.23 -4.88
CA GLY A 370 -11.86 14.84 -5.74
C GLY A 370 -11.89 13.34 -6.04
N PRO A 371 -12.97 12.83 -6.66
CA PRO A 371 -13.16 11.40 -6.93
C PRO A 371 -12.34 10.84 -8.10
N SER A 372 -11.38 11.60 -8.65
CA SER A 372 -10.66 11.27 -9.90
C SER A 372 -9.14 11.25 -9.78
N SER A 373 -8.60 11.38 -8.56
CA SER A 373 -7.20 11.03 -8.23
C SER A 373 -7.17 9.63 -7.70
#